data_AF-A0A0F9CRU6-F1
#
_entry.id   AF-A0A0F9CRU6-F1
#
_cell.length_a   1.000
_cell.length_b   1.000
_cell.length_c   1.000
_cell.angle_alpha   90.00
_cell.angle_beta   90.00
_cell.angle_gamma   90.00
#
_symmetry.space_group_name_H-M   'P 1'
#
loop_
_entity.id
_entity.type
_entity.pdbx_description
1 polymer ?
#
loop_
_entity_poly.entity_id
_entity_poly.type
_entity_poly.pdbx_seq_one_letter_code
_entity_poly.pdbx_strand_id
1 'polypeptide(L)'
;MFNTAEQLAPRLAPSDMFTRFVGGLDLETPTWTIAPGVLRDALNYEIAVEDGYQDIKGYERFDGQAAPSSASFTILDVTITGTLAVADIVTGASTGATGVIVAIATYPDDAAQSYLVLTKVTGTWNNAAEDVVSGGAGGATPAHEPGGHAPTGHAPGRHMPAGDVAPGSAVQANTDAEGYADSAPTSKLTAQYKNLAADAYRTDIAVVSGEGDVWGGFSLGALKYSLRNKVGGALAGLYKSDAAGWTEVDLGREIAFTSGGTYEILEGDVITGNTSTNTA
;
A
#
# COMPACT_ATOMS: atom_id res chain seq x y z
N MET A 1 -75.62 12.99 37.74
CA MET A 1 -75.55 11.98 36.67
C MET A 1 -74.08 11.64 36.49
N PHE A 2 -73.69 10.43 36.86
CA PHE A 2 -72.30 9.97 36.83
C PHE A 2 -71.81 9.93 35.38
N ASN A 3 -70.67 10.55 35.10
CA ASN A 3 -69.84 10.13 33.98
C ASN A 3 -68.40 10.07 34.48
N THR A 4 -68.13 9.04 35.28
CA THR A 4 -66.80 8.54 35.57
C THR A 4 -66.18 8.11 34.25
N ALA A 5 -65.31 8.94 33.68
CA ALA A 5 -64.37 8.47 32.68
C ALA A 5 -63.52 7.37 33.35
N GLU A 6 -63.77 6.13 32.97
CA GLU A 6 -62.96 5.00 33.36
C GLU A 6 -61.53 5.30 32.86
N GLN A 7 -60.61 5.54 33.79
CA GLN A 7 -59.21 5.68 33.49
C GLN A 7 -58.79 4.37 32.81
N LEU A 8 -58.41 4.44 31.53
CA LEU A 8 -57.86 3.29 30.83
C LEU A 8 -56.78 2.68 31.73
N ALA A 9 -56.89 1.36 31.98
CA ALA A 9 -55.83 0.59 32.61
C ALA A 9 -54.48 0.98 31.96
N PRO A 10 -53.37 1.05 32.72
CA PRO A 10 -52.08 1.48 32.19
C PRO A 10 -51.71 0.58 31.02
N ARG A 11 -52.12 1.01 29.83
CA ARG A 11 -51.79 0.44 28.54
C ARG A 11 -50.29 0.57 28.51
N LEU A 12 -49.59 -0.57 28.53
CA LEU A 12 -48.16 -0.63 28.26
C LEU A 12 -47.89 0.41 27.18
N ALA A 13 -47.16 1.47 27.55
CA ALA A 13 -46.69 2.41 26.56
C ALA A 13 -45.99 1.55 25.49
N PRO A 14 -46.19 1.81 24.19
CA PRO A 14 -45.45 1.09 23.17
C PRO A 14 -43.97 1.22 23.53
N SER A 15 -43.38 0.13 24.01
CA SER A 15 -41.94 0.06 24.15
C SER A 15 -41.42 0.16 22.73
N ASP A 16 -40.42 1.01 22.49
CA ASP A 16 -39.67 0.92 21.25
C ASP A 16 -39.35 -0.55 21.01
N MET A 17 -39.59 -1.01 19.78
CA MET A 17 -39.45 -2.43 19.41
C MET A 17 -38.00 -2.94 19.56
N PHE A 18 -37.10 -2.05 19.99
CA PHE A 18 -35.69 -2.24 20.26
C PHE A 18 -35.34 -1.55 21.59
N THR A 19 -34.52 -2.20 22.40
CA THR A 19 -33.91 -1.56 23.57
C THR A 19 -32.66 -0.84 23.11
N ARG A 20 -32.62 0.50 23.25
CA ARG A 20 -31.44 1.30 22.91
C ARG A 20 -30.33 1.04 23.94
N PHE A 21 -29.10 0.80 23.46
CA PHE A 21 -27.94 0.78 24.35
C PHE A 21 -27.62 2.19 24.86
N VAL A 22 -27.30 2.31 26.14
CA VAL A 22 -27.00 3.57 26.82
C VAL A 22 -25.76 3.40 27.71
N GLY A 23 -24.88 4.41 27.73
CA GLY A 23 -23.64 4.38 28.49
C GLY A 23 -22.56 3.50 27.85
N GLY A 24 -21.77 2.80 28.68
CA GLY A 24 -20.62 2.00 28.27
C GLY A 24 -20.76 0.50 28.58
N LEU A 25 -19.63 -0.21 28.61
CA LEU A 25 -19.54 -1.63 29.02
C LEU A 25 -19.53 -1.72 30.55
N ASP A 26 -20.52 -2.42 31.12
CA ASP A 26 -20.63 -2.66 32.55
C ASP A 26 -20.35 -4.14 32.86
N LEU A 27 -19.23 -4.40 33.52
CA LEU A 27 -18.79 -5.75 33.90
C LEU A 27 -19.03 -6.07 35.38
N GLU A 28 -19.51 -5.12 36.18
CA GLU A 28 -19.54 -5.23 37.64
C GLU A 28 -20.96 -5.33 38.21
N THR A 29 -21.95 -4.65 37.60
CA THR A 29 -23.31 -4.66 38.14
C THR A 29 -23.92 -6.05 38.03
N PRO A 30 -24.51 -6.63 39.09
CA PRO A 30 -25.17 -7.93 39.04
C PRO A 30 -26.38 -7.97 38.09
N THR A 31 -26.65 -9.13 37.47
CA THR A 31 -27.67 -9.29 36.40
C THR A 31 -29.09 -8.93 36.82
N TRP A 32 -29.39 -9.05 38.11
CA TRP A 32 -30.73 -8.83 38.67
C TRP A 32 -31.03 -7.36 38.99
N THR A 33 -30.01 -6.50 38.98
CA THR A 33 -30.11 -5.07 39.31
C THR A 33 -29.81 -4.17 38.11
N ILE A 34 -29.52 -4.74 36.95
CA ILE A 34 -29.18 -3.98 35.74
C ILE A 34 -30.42 -3.33 35.13
N ALA A 35 -30.26 -2.05 34.76
CA ALA A 35 -31.23 -1.34 33.96
C ALA A 35 -31.20 -1.82 32.50
N PRO A 36 -32.35 -1.89 31.80
CA PRO A 36 -32.39 -2.19 30.37
C PRO A 36 -31.51 -1.22 29.57
N GLY A 37 -30.75 -1.73 28.60
CA GLY A 37 -29.89 -0.92 27.72
C GLY A 37 -28.43 -0.81 28.14
N VAL A 38 -28.02 -1.39 29.27
CA VAL A 38 -26.61 -1.49 29.65
C VAL A 38 -25.92 -2.62 28.88
N LEU A 39 -24.75 -2.34 28.29
CA LEU A 39 -23.95 -3.32 27.55
C LEU A 39 -23.13 -4.19 28.52
N ARG A 40 -23.22 -5.50 28.37
CA ARG A 40 -22.51 -6.51 29.18
C ARG A 40 -21.35 -7.17 28.47
N ASP A 41 -21.47 -7.25 27.15
CA ASP A 41 -20.53 -7.90 26.28
C ASP A 41 -20.70 -7.27 24.89
N ALA A 42 -19.60 -7.12 24.17
CA ALA A 42 -19.60 -6.62 22.81
C ALA A 42 -18.61 -7.42 21.97
N LEU A 43 -19.05 -7.76 20.76
CA LEU A 43 -18.22 -8.33 19.72
C LEU A 43 -18.18 -7.36 18.55
N ASN A 44 -16.98 -7.09 18.02
CA ASN A 44 -16.75 -6.18 16.89
C ASN A 44 -17.11 -4.70 17.14
N TYR A 45 -17.47 -4.35 18.38
CA TYR A 45 -17.68 -2.98 18.83
C TYR A 45 -16.82 -2.71 20.06
N GLU A 46 -16.37 -1.47 20.21
CA GLU A 46 -15.66 -0.99 21.38
C GLU A 46 -16.35 0.26 21.95
N ILE A 47 -16.03 0.60 23.20
CA ILE A 47 -16.54 1.83 23.82
C ILE A 47 -15.84 3.01 23.13
N ALA A 48 -16.63 3.93 22.58
CA ALA A 48 -16.08 5.13 21.98
C ALA A 48 -15.53 6.06 23.07
N VAL A 49 -14.42 6.75 22.77
CA VAL A 49 -13.78 7.69 23.71
C VAL A 49 -14.70 8.89 24.02
N GLU A 50 -15.59 9.23 23.08
CA GLU A 50 -16.51 10.39 23.15
C GLU A 50 -17.95 9.99 23.54
N ASP A 51 -18.10 8.89 24.29
CA ASP A 51 -19.37 8.29 24.70
C ASP A 51 -20.05 7.42 23.61
N GLY A 52 -20.75 6.38 24.05
CA GLY A 52 -21.38 5.38 23.18
C GLY A 52 -20.43 4.28 22.69
N TYR A 53 -20.73 3.73 21.51
CA TYR A 53 -20.04 2.57 20.96
C TYR A 53 -19.61 2.84 19.53
N GLN A 54 -18.41 2.41 19.17
CA GLN A 54 -17.88 2.49 17.82
C GLN A 54 -17.53 1.10 17.30
N ASP A 55 -17.48 0.97 15.98
CA ASP A 55 -16.99 -0.24 15.33
C ASP A 55 -15.49 -0.40 15.57
N ILE A 56 -15.04 -1.64 15.78
CA ILE A 56 -13.61 -1.91 15.79
C ILE A 56 -13.10 -1.69 14.37
N LYS A 57 -12.13 -0.79 14.18
CA LYS A 57 -11.54 -0.50 12.85
C LYS A 57 -10.84 -1.71 12.21
N GLY A 58 -10.65 -2.77 12.98
CA GLY A 58 -10.05 -4.02 12.56
C GLY A 58 -8.52 -3.97 12.66
N TYR A 59 -7.90 -5.08 12.28
CA TYR A 59 -6.44 -5.16 12.11
C TYR A 59 -6.11 -5.12 10.63
N GLU A 60 -5.11 -4.32 10.29
CA GLU A 60 -4.53 -4.28 8.95
C GLU A 60 -3.13 -4.91 8.98
N ARG A 61 -2.76 -5.58 7.88
CA ARG A 61 -1.39 -6.12 7.74
C ARG A 61 -0.40 -4.96 7.73
N PHE A 62 0.83 -5.23 8.18
CA PHE A 62 1.86 -4.20 8.29
C PHE A 62 3.26 -4.79 8.05
N ASP A 63 4.03 -4.12 7.21
CA ASP A 63 5.45 -4.38 6.97
C ASP A 63 6.32 -3.12 6.97
N GLY A 64 5.74 -1.95 7.29
CA GLY A 64 6.41 -0.65 7.25
C GLY A 64 5.96 0.24 6.08
N GLN A 65 5.25 -0.34 5.10
CA GLN A 65 4.65 0.42 4.00
C GLN A 65 3.35 1.13 4.41
N ALA A 66 2.87 2.02 3.54
CA ALA A 66 1.67 2.81 3.79
C ALA A 66 0.42 1.93 3.95
N ALA A 67 -0.44 2.31 4.91
CA ALA A 67 -1.65 1.55 5.22
C ALA A 67 -2.64 1.58 4.04
N PRO A 68 -3.20 0.43 3.63
CA PRO A 68 -4.22 0.38 2.57
C PRO A 68 -5.49 1.17 2.90
N SER A 69 -5.83 1.31 4.18
CA SER A 69 -6.91 2.21 4.63
C SER A 69 -6.64 3.70 4.35
N SER A 70 -5.38 4.09 4.16
CA SER A 70 -4.95 5.44 3.75
C SER A 70 -4.81 5.60 2.24
N ALA A 71 -5.16 4.59 1.43
CA ALA A 71 -5.07 4.67 -0.01
C ALA A 71 -6.02 5.74 -0.58
N SER A 72 -5.49 6.55 -1.48
CA SER A 72 -6.23 7.53 -2.29
C SER A 72 -6.15 7.18 -3.77
N PHE A 73 -7.07 7.77 -4.54
CA PHE A 73 -7.04 7.65 -5.99
C PHE A 73 -7.22 9.01 -6.67
N THR A 74 -6.71 9.12 -7.88
CA THR A 74 -6.88 10.27 -8.75
C THR A 74 -7.40 9.80 -10.10
N ILE A 75 -8.43 10.43 -10.61
CA ILE A 75 -8.90 10.23 -11.99
C ILE A 75 -8.10 11.13 -12.90
N LEU A 76 -7.58 10.58 -13.99
CA LEU A 76 -6.93 11.32 -15.08
C LEU A 76 -7.73 11.08 -16.35
N ASP A 77 -8.36 12.13 -16.86
CA ASP A 77 -9.07 12.08 -18.13
C ASP A 77 -8.04 12.00 -19.27
N VAL A 78 -8.23 11.02 -20.15
CA VAL A 78 -7.29 10.75 -21.24
C VAL A 78 -7.98 10.26 -22.51
N THR A 79 -7.37 10.61 -23.64
CA THR A 79 -7.60 9.97 -24.92
C THR A 79 -6.58 8.84 -25.11
N ILE A 80 -7.03 7.59 -25.07
CA ILE A 80 -6.17 6.41 -25.20
C ILE A 80 -5.84 6.18 -26.68
N THR A 81 -4.55 6.16 -27.02
CA THR A 81 -4.03 5.95 -28.37
C THR A 81 -3.27 4.63 -28.52
N GLY A 82 -2.84 4.05 -27.40
CA GLY A 82 -2.12 2.78 -27.33
C GLY A 82 -2.80 1.73 -26.44
N THR A 83 -2.00 0.85 -25.84
CA THR A 83 -2.47 -0.18 -24.92
C THR A 83 -2.08 0.17 -23.49
N LEU A 84 -3.06 0.19 -22.59
CA LEU A 84 -2.88 0.35 -21.15
C LEU A 84 -3.62 -0.78 -20.44
N ALA A 85 -3.05 -1.28 -19.36
CA ALA A 85 -3.64 -2.29 -18.51
C ALA A 85 -3.67 -1.85 -17.04
N VAL A 86 -4.54 -2.50 -16.26
CA VAL A 86 -4.53 -2.36 -14.80
C VAL A 86 -3.20 -2.90 -14.26
N ALA A 87 -2.71 -2.26 -13.20
CA ALA A 87 -1.39 -2.44 -12.58
C ALA A 87 -0.19 -1.89 -13.36
N ASP A 88 -0.38 -1.34 -14.57
CA ASP A 88 0.69 -0.63 -15.25
C ASP A 88 1.08 0.63 -14.48
N ILE A 89 2.39 0.92 -14.49
CA ILE A 89 2.94 2.20 -14.05
C ILE A 89 2.98 3.12 -15.26
N VAL A 90 2.25 4.23 -15.17
CA VAL A 90 2.28 5.29 -16.17
C VAL A 90 3.07 6.49 -15.67
N THR A 91 3.73 7.16 -16.61
CA THR A 91 4.52 8.35 -16.37
C THR A 91 4.09 9.47 -17.31
N GLY A 92 4.00 10.69 -16.81
CA GLY A 92 3.80 11.89 -17.60
C GLY A 92 5.10 12.27 -18.31
N ALA A 93 5.08 12.32 -19.64
CA ALA A 93 6.28 12.56 -20.43
C ALA A 93 6.87 13.96 -20.20
N SER A 94 6.05 14.94 -19.81
CA SER A 94 6.48 16.33 -19.61
C SER A 94 6.78 16.64 -18.15
N THR A 95 5.98 16.11 -17.22
CA THR A 95 6.05 16.42 -15.79
C THR A 95 6.89 15.42 -15.00
N GLY A 96 7.06 14.20 -15.51
CA GLY A 96 7.64 13.08 -14.77
C GLY A 96 6.74 12.57 -13.64
N ALA A 97 5.48 13.02 -13.56
CA ALA A 97 4.52 12.48 -12.60
C ALA A 97 4.30 10.99 -12.88
N THR A 98 4.14 10.17 -11.84
CA THR A 98 3.89 8.73 -11.98
C THR A 98 2.62 8.32 -11.25
N GLY A 99 2.02 7.21 -11.68
CA GLY A 99 0.88 6.60 -11.01
C GLY A 99 0.68 5.16 -11.46
N VAL A 100 0.03 4.36 -10.61
CA VAL A 100 -0.35 2.98 -10.92
C VAL A 100 -1.81 2.93 -11.32
N ILE A 101 -2.12 2.33 -12.47
CA ILE A 101 -3.50 2.18 -12.94
C ILE A 101 -4.24 1.14 -12.08
N VAL A 102 -5.35 1.53 -11.45
CA VAL A 102 -6.25 0.60 -10.73
C VAL A 102 -7.52 0.30 -11.51
N ALA A 103 -7.92 1.18 -12.43
CA ALA A 103 -9.02 0.94 -13.36
C ALA A 103 -8.87 1.80 -14.62
N ILE A 104 -9.43 1.30 -15.72
CA ILE A 104 -9.58 2.02 -16.98
C ILE A 104 -11.08 2.02 -17.29
N ALA A 105 -11.66 3.19 -17.53
CA ALA A 105 -13.09 3.32 -17.75
C ALA A 105 -13.41 4.44 -18.73
N THR A 106 -14.66 4.46 -19.17
CA THR A 106 -15.22 5.46 -20.10
C THR A 106 -16.43 6.09 -19.43
N TYR A 107 -16.63 7.40 -19.63
CA TYR A 107 -17.77 8.09 -19.04
C TYR A 107 -19.10 7.55 -19.65
N PRO A 108 -20.13 7.31 -18.82
CA PRO A 108 -21.41 6.79 -19.31
C PRO A 108 -22.18 7.82 -20.16
N ASP A 109 -21.90 9.10 -19.96
CA ASP A 109 -22.49 10.25 -20.65
C ASP A 109 -21.70 10.69 -21.89
N ASP A 110 -20.44 10.26 -22.04
CA ASP A 110 -19.64 10.45 -23.24
C ASP A 110 -18.76 9.23 -23.52
N ALA A 111 -19.18 8.43 -24.52
CA ALA A 111 -18.47 7.21 -24.91
C ALA A 111 -17.12 7.46 -25.60
N ALA A 112 -16.83 8.70 -26.02
CA ALA A 112 -15.52 9.06 -26.57
C ALA A 112 -14.50 9.39 -25.47
N GLN A 113 -14.96 9.76 -24.27
CA GLN A 113 -14.10 10.21 -23.17
C GLN A 113 -13.72 9.04 -22.25
N SER A 114 -12.43 8.71 -22.23
CA SER A 114 -11.88 7.70 -21.32
C SER A 114 -11.15 8.36 -20.15
N TYR A 115 -10.99 7.61 -19.07
CA TYR A 115 -10.22 8.04 -17.92
C TYR A 115 -9.48 6.87 -17.27
N LEU A 116 -8.32 7.18 -16.71
CA LEU A 116 -7.52 6.29 -15.90
C LEU A 116 -7.80 6.61 -14.43
N VAL A 117 -7.99 5.58 -13.63
CA VAL A 117 -8.00 5.71 -12.18
C VAL A 117 -6.62 5.31 -11.70
N LEU A 118 -5.90 6.28 -11.11
CA LEU A 118 -4.53 6.13 -10.67
C LEU A 118 -4.46 6.09 -9.14
N THR A 119 -3.53 5.31 -8.62
CA THR A 119 -3.13 5.34 -7.20
C THR A 119 -1.61 5.45 -7.08
N LYS A 120 -1.11 5.63 -5.85
CA LYS A 120 0.32 5.86 -5.56
C LYS A 120 0.91 6.98 -6.43
N VAL A 121 0.12 8.04 -6.65
CA VAL A 121 0.50 9.14 -7.53
C VAL A 121 1.65 9.92 -6.90
N THR A 122 2.72 10.14 -7.66
CA THR A 122 3.82 11.03 -7.27
C THR A 122 4.01 12.11 -8.33
N GLY A 123 4.34 13.33 -7.89
CA GLY A 123 4.38 14.49 -8.77
C GLY A 123 2.99 15.03 -9.10
N THR A 124 2.92 15.93 -10.08
CA THR A 124 1.69 16.59 -10.50
C THR A 124 1.57 16.48 -12.02
N TRP A 125 0.48 15.90 -12.49
CA TRP A 125 0.18 15.75 -13.92
C TRP A 125 -0.20 17.10 -14.53
N ASN A 126 0.18 17.32 -15.78
CA ASN A 126 -0.32 18.43 -16.58
C ASN A 126 -1.60 17.99 -17.30
N ASN A 127 -2.73 18.24 -16.64
CA ASN A 127 -4.04 17.76 -17.05
C ASN A 127 -4.54 18.32 -18.41
N ALA A 128 -3.96 19.43 -18.89
CA ALA A 128 -4.46 20.09 -20.11
C ALA A 128 -3.81 19.57 -21.40
N ALA A 129 -2.57 19.07 -21.33
CA ALA A 129 -1.82 18.59 -22.49
C ALA A 129 -0.54 17.88 -22.05
N GLU A 130 -0.63 16.59 -21.80
CA GLU A 130 0.50 15.74 -21.47
C GLU A 130 0.36 14.36 -22.11
N ASP A 131 1.47 13.89 -22.69
CA ASP A 131 1.58 12.52 -23.16
C ASP A 131 1.80 11.58 -21.98
N VAL A 132 0.97 10.56 -21.88
CA VAL A 132 1.09 9.47 -20.91
C VAL A 132 1.86 8.33 -21.56
N VAL A 133 2.98 7.96 -20.94
CA VAL A 133 3.81 6.85 -21.39
C VAL A 133 3.75 5.71 -20.37
N SER A 134 3.66 4.47 -20.84
CA SER A 134 3.74 3.27 -19.98
C SER A 134 5.15 2.69 -20.06
N GLY A 135 5.81 2.52 -18.91
CA GLY A 135 7.14 1.93 -18.84
C GLY A 135 7.07 0.42 -18.59
N GLY A 136 6.94 -0.37 -19.64
CA GLY A 136 7.37 -1.77 -19.57
C GLY A 136 8.88 -1.82 -19.37
N ALA A 137 9.36 -2.43 -18.29
CA ALA A 137 10.76 -2.81 -18.20
C ALA A 137 11.06 -3.85 -19.30
N GLY A 138 11.91 -3.52 -20.27
CA GLY A 138 12.52 -4.49 -21.18
C GLY A 138 12.27 -4.23 -22.67
N GLY A 139 13.33 -3.80 -23.36
CA GLY A 139 13.34 -3.71 -24.81
C GLY A 139 14.52 -2.94 -25.37
N ALA A 140 15.72 -3.07 -24.79
CA ALA A 140 16.91 -2.74 -25.56
C ALA A 140 16.98 -3.77 -26.70
N THR A 141 16.69 -3.36 -27.92
CA THR A 141 17.17 -4.09 -29.09
C THR A 141 18.69 -4.15 -28.96
N PRO A 142 19.33 -5.34 -29.06
CA PRO A 142 20.77 -5.40 -29.19
C PRO A 142 21.16 -4.46 -30.33
N ALA A 143 22.16 -3.62 -30.11
CA ALA A 143 22.82 -2.95 -31.22
C ALA A 143 23.10 -4.01 -32.27
N HIS A 144 22.62 -3.81 -33.50
CA HIS A 144 22.96 -4.67 -34.62
C HIS A 144 24.48 -4.84 -34.60
N GLU A 145 24.96 -6.07 -34.42
CA GLU A 145 26.41 -6.33 -34.48
C GLU A 145 26.93 -5.74 -35.79
N PRO A 146 28.14 -5.15 -35.85
CA PRO A 146 28.67 -4.59 -37.07
C PRO A 146 28.93 -5.74 -38.06
N GLY A 147 27.90 -6.12 -38.81
CA GLY A 147 27.95 -7.09 -39.88
C GLY A 147 28.82 -6.51 -40.98
N GLY A 148 30.07 -6.93 -41.01
CA GLY A 148 31.03 -6.56 -42.04
C GLY A 148 30.54 -7.01 -43.41
N HIS A 149 29.92 -6.10 -44.15
CA HIS A 149 29.83 -6.17 -45.61
C HIS A 149 29.98 -4.77 -46.20
N ALA A 150 31.21 -4.45 -46.64
CA ALA A 150 31.37 -3.53 -47.75
C ALA A 150 30.94 -4.27 -49.03
N PRO A 151 30.07 -3.65 -49.85
CA PRO A 151 30.49 -3.42 -51.22
C PRO A 151 30.12 -2.02 -51.74
N THR A 152 31.14 -1.38 -52.29
CA THR A 152 31.16 -0.43 -53.42
C THR A 152 29.81 0.03 -54.02
N GLY A 153 29.57 1.35 -54.01
CA GLY A 153 28.75 2.01 -55.04
C GLY A 153 27.87 3.17 -54.56
N HIS A 154 28.33 4.39 -54.84
CA HIS A 154 27.63 5.69 -54.82
C HIS A 154 27.41 6.44 -53.48
N ALA A 155 28.14 7.55 -53.34
CA ALA A 155 27.70 8.79 -52.69
C ALA A 155 27.44 9.85 -53.80
N PRO A 156 26.68 10.95 -53.62
CA PRO A 156 26.18 11.54 -52.38
C PRO A 156 24.71 12.02 -52.44
N GLY A 157 23.92 11.69 -51.43
CA GLY A 157 22.74 12.44 -51.04
C GLY A 157 22.69 12.39 -49.52
N ARG A 158 22.84 13.53 -48.85
CA ARG A 158 22.73 13.61 -47.39
C ARG A 158 21.28 13.40 -46.98
N HIS A 159 20.75 12.20 -47.14
CA HIS A 159 19.75 11.71 -46.23
C HIS A 159 20.55 11.02 -45.14
N MET A 160 20.92 11.77 -44.10
CA MET A 160 21.11 11.12 -42.82
C MET A 160 19.73 10.52 -42.54
N PRO A 161 19.55 9.18 -42.53
CA PRO A 161 18.32 8.63 -42.00
C PRO A 161 18.17 9.28 -40.62
N ALA A 162 17.00 9.85 -40.37
CA ALA A 162 16.69 10.56 -39.13
C ALA A 162 17.33 9.79 -37.98
N GLY A 163 18.19 10.45 -37.20
CA GLY A 163 18.87 9.79 -36.09
C GLY A 163 17.85 8.98 -35.32
N ASP A 164 18.09 7.67 -35.23
CA ASP A 164 17.15 6.74 -34.63
C ASP A 164 16.75 7.32 -33.27
N VAL A 165 15.49 7.76 -33.16
CA VAL A 165 14.94 8.23 -31.91
C VAL A 165 15.07 7.04 -30.98
N ALA A 166 15.89 7.17 -29.94
CA ALA A 166 15.99 6.17 -28.88
C ALA A 166 14.57 5.74 -28.50
N PRO A 167 14.28 4.44 -28.27
CA PRO A 167 12.94 4.02 -27.89
C PRO A 167 12.63 4.60 -26.50
N GLY A 168 12.12 5.83 -26.48
CA GLY A 168 11.32 6.33 -25.38
C GLY A 168 10.05 5.48 -25.34
N SER A 169 9.58 5.20 -24.13
CA SER A 169 8.27 4.56 -23.92
C SER A 169 7.24 5.20 -24.85
N ALA A 170 6.61 4.40 -25.71
CA ALA A 170 5.66 4.91 -26.68
C ALA A 170 4.50 5.63 -25.95
N VAL A 171 4.04 6.74 -26.50
CA VAL A 171 2.86 7.46 -26.00
C VAL A 171 1.66 6.52 -26.08
N GLN A 172 1.01 6.27 -24.95
CA GLN A 172 -0.15 5.38 -24.85
C GLN A 172 -1.46 6.14 -24.69
N ALA A 173 -1.41 7.37 -24.20
CA ALA A 173 -2.57 8.23 -24.08
C ALA A 173 -2.13 9.70 -24.01
N ASN A 174 -3.08 10.61 -24.15
CA ASN A 174 -2.88 12.05 -24.00
C ASN A 174 -3.92 12.58 -23.01
N THR A 175 -3.52 13.40 -22.05
CA THR A 175 -4.46 14.03 -21.11
C THR A 175 -5.30 15.06 -21.83
N ASP A 176 -6.60 15.12 -21.54
CA ASP A 176 -7.55 15.98 -22.24
C ASP A 176 -8.43 16.85 -21.31
N ALA A 177 -8.43 16.63 -19.99
CA ALA A 177 -9.14 17.47 -19.02
C ALA A 177 -8.59 17.37 -17.57
N GLU A 178 -9.10 18.25 -16.69
CA GLU A 178 -8.74 18.30 -15.26
C GLU A 178 -9.03 16.97 -14.54
N GLY A 179 -7.99 16.36 -13.98
CA GLY A 179 -8.12 15.19 -13.12
C GLY A 179 -8.75 15.51 -11.77
N TYR A 180 -9.56 14.58 -11.26
CA TYR A 180 -10.28 14.70 -9.99
C TYR A 180 -9.64 13.82 -8.92
N ALA A 181 -9.30 14.39 -7.77
CA ALA A 181 -8.82 13.63 -6.61
C ALA A 181 -10.00 13.07 -5.80
N ASP A 182 -9.95 11.77 -5.47
CA ASP A 182 -10.89 11.05 -4.61
C ASP A 182 -12.38 11.26 -4.93
N SER A 183 -12.69 11.58 -6.17
CA SER A 183 -14.05 11.83 -6.66
C SER A 183 -14.26 11.07 -7.95
N ALA A 184 -15.44 10.48 -8.10
CA ALA A 184 -15.84 9.74 -9.29
C ALA A 184 -17.29 10.12 -9.65
N PRO A 185 -17.77 9.79 -10.86
CA PRO A 185 -19.10 10.22 -11.34
C PRO A 185 -20.28 9.78 -10.45
N THR A 186 -20.09 8.73 -9.64
CA THR A 186 -21.09 8.27 -8.68
C THR A 186 -20.42 7.88 -7.36
N SER A 187 -21.12 8.02 -6.25
CA SER A 187 -20.65 7.56 -4.93
C SER A 187 -20.32 6.06 -4.90
N LYS A 188 -21.03 5.26 -5.71
CA LYS A 188 -20.73 3.84 -5.90
C LYS A 188 -19.36 3.63 -6.55
N LEU A 189 -19.06 4.35 -7.63
CA LEU A 189 -17.76 4.26 -8.30
C LEU A 189 -16.64 4.79 -7.40
N THR A 190 -16.87 5.88 -6.66
CA THR A 190 -15.91 6.38 -5.66
C THR A 190 -15.55 5.31 -4.64
N ALA A 191 -16.54 4.61 -4.09
CA ALA A 191 -16.30 3.51 -3.16
C ALA A 191 -15.57 2.33 -3.81
N GLN A 192 -15.91 1.97 -5.05
CA GLN A 192 -15.25 0.91 -5.79
C GLN A 192 -13.78 1.22 -6.07
N TYR A 193 -13.47 2.43 -6.56
CA TYR A 193 -12.11 2.86 -6.85
C TYR A 193 -11.25 3.00 -5.61
N LYS A 194 -11.82 3.49 -4.50
CA LYS A 194 -11.12 3.50 -3.21
C LYS A 194 -10.77 2.10 -2.71
N ASN A 195 -11.66 1.13 -2.90
CA ASN A 195 -11.37 -0.27 -2.55
C ASN A 195 -10.30 -0.89 -3.45
N LEU A 196 -10.32 -0.61 -4.76
CA LEU A 196 -9.28 -1.07 -5.70
C LEU A 196 -7.92 -0.44 -5.40
N ALA A 197 -7.90 0.86 -5.04
CA ALA A 197 -6.69 1.52 -4.56
C ALA A 197 -6.16 0.85 -3.29
N ALA A 198 -7.02 0.55 -2.32
CA ALA A 198 -6.61 -0.19 -1.13
C ALA A 198 -6.06 -1.59 -1.47
N ASP A 199 -6.65 -2.32 -2.42
CA ASP A 199 -6.12 -3.62 -2.85
C ASP A 199 -4.71 -3.53 -3.46
N ALA A 200 -4.42 -2.46 -4.19
CA ALA A 200 -3.07 -2.20 -4.72
C ALA A 200 -2.04 -1.96 -3.61
N TYR A 201 -2.41 -1.37 -2.47
CA TYR A 201 -1.53 -1.22 -1.30
C TYR A 201 -1.41 -2.53 -0.51
N ARG A 202 -2.49 -3.32 -0.40
CA ARG A 202 -2.45 -4.64 0.26
C ARG A 202 -1.48 -5.60 -0.41
N THR A 203 -1.37 -5.51 -1.74
CA THR A 203 -0.48 -6.36 -2.53
C THR A 203 0.99 -6.08 -2.26
N ASP A 204 1.33 -4.84 -1.89
CA ASP A 204 2.72 -4.48 -1.55
C ASP A 204 3.14 -5.06 -0.20
N ILE A 205 2.20 -5.23 0.72
CA ILE A 205 2.50 -5.62 2.11
C ILE A 205 2.91 -7.09 2.15
N ALA A 206 4.18 -7.31 2.46
CA ALA A 206 4.76 -8.63 2.50
C ALA A 206 4.62 -9.32 3.88
N VAL A 207 4.71 -10.64 3.86
CA VAL A 207 4.97 -11.42 5.08
C VAL A 207 6.41 -11.16 5.55
N VAL A 208 6.65 -11.26 6.86
CA VAL A 208 8.01 -11.21 7.44
C VAL A 208 8.93 -12.14 6.67
N SER A 209 10.03 -11.63 6.14
CA SER A 209 11.04 -12.43 5.43
C SER A 209 11.55 -13.61 6.27
N GLY A 210 12.00 -14.69 5.62
CA GLY A 210 12.42 -15.93 6.28
C GLY A 210 11.43 -17.08 6.09
N GLU A 211 11.60 -18.15 6.89
CA GLU A 211 10.83 -19.39 6.79
C GLU A 211 10.26 -19.83 8.15
N GLY A 212 9.35 -20.81 8.14
CA GLY A 212 8.71 -21.32 9.35
C GLY A 212 7.80 -20.31 10.04
N ASP A 213 7.43 -20.55 11.29
CA ASP A 213 6.55 -19.66 12.04
C ASP A 213 7.30 -18.41 12.53
N VAL A 214 6.58 -17.30 12.70
CA VAL A 214 7.10 -16.10 13.37
C VAL A 214 7.14 -16.39 14.88
N TRP A 215 8.31 -16.22 15.50
CA TRP A 215 8.53 -16.56 16.92
C TRP A 215 8.12 -15.44 17.87
N GLY A 216 8.13 -14.20 17.40
CA GLY A 216 7.70 -13.05 18.19
C GLY A 216 8.00 -11.74 17.48
N GLY A 217 7.35 -10.68 17.95
CA GLY A 217 7.59 -9.33 17.46
C GLY A 217 7.59 -8.32 18.60
N PHE A 218 8.33 -7.24 18.41
CA PHE A 218 8.40 -6.13 19.36
C PHE A 218 8.50 -4.80 18.61
N SER A 219 8.22 -3.70 19.31
CA SER A 219 8.33 -2.36 18.75
C SER A 219 9.48 -1.61 19.42
N LEU A 220 10.25 -0.87 18.64
CA LEU A 220 11.19 0.12 19.16
C LEU A 220 10.89 1.47 18.47
N GLY A 221 10.21 2.35 19.19
CA GLY A 221 9.67 3.59 18.62
C GLY A 221 8.67 3.30 17.50
N ALA A 222 8.87 3.93 16.34
CA ALA A 222 8.02 3.73 15.15
C ALA A 222 8.30 2.41 14.42
N LEU A 223 9.47 1.79 14.65
CA LEU A 223 9.87 0.57 13.96
C LEU A 223 9.29 -0.67 14.64
N LYS A 224 8.87 -1.63 13.81
CA LYS A 224 8.45 -2.97 14.24
C LYS A 224 9.53 -3.96 13.89
N TYR A 225 9.75 -4.89 14.80
CA TYR A 225 10.73 -5.95 14.68
C TYR A 225 10.04 -7.29 14.80
N SER A 226 10.53 -8.27 14.07
CA SER A 226 10.04 -9.64 14.09
C SER A 226 11.21 -10.62 14.12
N LEU A 227 11.07 -11.68 14.89
CA LEU A 227 12.00 -12.80 14.95
C LEU A 227 11.42 -13.97 14.17
N ARG A 228 12.18 -14.47 13.19
CA ARG A 228 11.80 -15.61 12.35
C ARG A 228 13.06 -16.36 11.91
N ASN A 229 12.95 -17.63 11.52
CA ASN A 229 14.08 -18.34 10.94
C ASN A 229 14.53 -17.71 9.62
N LYS A 230 15.84 -17.56 9.45
CA LYS A 230 16.42 -17.19 8.16
C LYS A 230 16.14 -18.29 7.14
N VAL A 231 16.03 -17.90 5.87
CA VAL A 231 15.92 -18.85 4.76
C VAL A 231 17.11 -19.82 4.82
N GLY A 232 16.83 -21.12 4.84
CA GLY A 232 17.82 -22.18 5.10
C GLY A 232 17.83 -22.73 6.52
N GLY A 233 16.91 -22.28 7.39
CA GLY A 233 16.39 -23.03 8.54
C GLY A 233 17.29 -23.24 9.74
N ALA A 234 18.52 -22.74 9.71
CA ALA A 234 19.52 -23.05 10.74
C ALA A 234 19.75 -21.91 11.76
N LEU A 235 19.24 -20.71 11.54
CA LEU A 235 19.54 -19.54 12.36
C LEU A 235 18.32 -18.64 12.55
N ALA A 236 18.17 -18.10 13.76
CA ALA A 236 17.22 -17.02 14.03
C ALA A 236 17.68 -15.74 13.30
N GLY A 237 16.75 -15.10 12.61
CA GLY A 237 16.89 -13.79 11.99
C GLY A 237 16.06 -12.75 12.73
N LEU A 238 16.61 -11.53 12.85
CA LEU A 238 15.87 -10.35 13.26
C LEU A 238 15.49 -9.57 12.00
N TYR A 239 14.22 -9.26 11.83
CA TYR A 239 13.70 -8.48 10.71
C TYR A 239 13.11 -7.18 11.24
N LYS A 240 13.36 -6.07 10.56
CA LYS A 240 12.77 -4.75 10.83
C LYS A 240 11.80 -4.38 9.72
N SER A 241 10.73 -3.68 10.08
CA SER A 241 9.81 -3.05 9.12
C SER A 241 10.41 -1.74 8.59
N ASP A 242 10.36 -1.52 7.28
CA ASP A 242 10.74 -0.27 6.63
C ASP A 242 9.81 0.07 5.45
N ALA A 243 10.07 1.19 4.77
CA ALA A 243 9.24 1.66 3.67
C ALA A 243 9.27 0.76 2.41
N ALA A 244 10.11 -0.27 2.39
CA ALA A 244 10.17 -1.31 1.36
C ALA A 244 9.72 -2.70 1.89
N GLY A 245 9.29 -2.78 3.16
CA GLY A 245 8.81 -3.99 3.81
C GLY A 245 9.75 -4.55 4.88
N TRP A 246 9.81 -5.88 5.00
CA TRP A 246 10.60 -6.56 6.03
C TRP A 246 12.05 -6.81 5.60
N THR A 247 12.97 -6.06 6.20
CA THR A 247 14.41 -6.16 5.93
C THR A 247 15.14 -6.85 7.08
N GLU A 248 16.10 -7.71 6.77
CA GLU A 248 16.94 -8.37 7.77
C GLU A 248 17.89 -7.36 8.46
N VAL A 249 18.01 -7.48 9.78
CA VAL A 249 18.96 -6.73 10.58
C VAL A 249 20.21 -7.57 10.79
N ASP A 250 21.37 -7.03 10.39
CA ASP A 250 22.65 -7.64 10.73
C ASP A 250 22.93 -7.46 12.23
N LEU A 251 23.03 -8.58 12.94
CA LEU A 251 23.33 -8.63 14.37
C LEU A 251 24.84 -8.61 14.64
N GLY A 252 25.66 -8.67 13.60
CA GLY A 252 27.10 -8.81 13.73
C GLY A 252 27.50 -10.19 14.26
N ARG A 253 28.74 -10.30 14.75
CA ARG A 253 29.29 -11.53 15.31
C ARG A 253 29.93 -11.23 16.67
N GLU A 254 29.74 -12.14 17.61
CA GLU A 254 30.45 -12.10 18.89
C GLU A 254 31.68 -13.03 18.82
N ILE A 255 32.82 -12.55 19.34
CA ILE A 255 34.01 -13.36 19.55
C ILE A 255 34.20 -13.52 21.06
N ALA A 256 34.07 -14.76 21.54
CA ALA A 256 34.32 -15.08 22.93
C ALA A 256 35.79 -15.49 23.15
N PHE A 257 36.38 -15.03 24.25
CA PHE A 257 37.74 -15.40 24.66
C PHE A 257 37.68 -16.31 25.89
N THR A 258 38.34 -17.47 25.83
CA THR A 258 38.40 -18.44 26.95
C THR A 258 39.64 -18.28 27.83
N SER A 259 40.57 -17.40 27.45
CA SER A 259 41.77 -17.07 28.23
C SER A 259 42.26 -15.67 27.87
N GLY A 260 42.76 -14.91 28.85
CA GLY A 260 43.37 -13.60 28.60
C GLY A 260 44.68 -13.74 27.82
N GLY A 261 44.80 -13.03 26.70
CA GLY A 261 46.08 -12.84 26.00
C GLY A 261 46.95 -11.80 26.71
N THR A 262 48.21 -11.69 26.30
CA THR A 262 49.13 -10.62 26.77
C THR A 262 48.90 -9.27 26.11
N TYR A 263 47.98 -9.21 25.13
CA TYR A 263 47.62 -8.01 24.39
C TYR A 263 46.21 -7.55 24.81
N GLU A 264 46.08 -6.28 25.17
CA GLU A 264 44.80 -5.62 25.42
C GLU A 264 44.21 -5.19 24.07
N ILE A 265 43.01 -5.67 23.76
CA ILE A 265 42.29 -5.30 22.54
C ILE A 265 41.61 -3.95 22.76
N LEU A 266 41.86 -3.02 21.86
CA LEU A 266 41.29 -1.68 21.85
C LEU A 266 40.29 -1.51 20.70
N GLU A 267 39.48 -0.45 20.78
CA GLU A 267 38.56 -0.09 19.71
C GLU A 267 39.33 0.27 18.43
N GLY A 268 38.94 -0.36 17.31
CA GLY A 268 39.59 -0.19 16.01
C GLY A 268 40.71 -1.20 15.72
N ASP A 269 41.03 -2.10 16.66
CA ASP A 269 41.99 -3.19 16.40
C ASP A 269 41.41 -4.20 15.40
N VAL A 270 42.20 -4.57 14.39
CA VAL A 270 41.84 -5.65 13.46
C VAL A 270 42.26 -6.99 14.05
N ILE A 271 41.29 -7.85 14.34
CA ILE A 271 41.55 -9.15 14.96
C ILE A 271 41.62 -10.20 13.87
N THR A 272 42.79 -10.79 13.66
CA THR A 272 42.97 -11.88 12.69
C THR A 272 43.03 -13.23 13.38
N GLY A 273 42.16 -14.16 12.96
CA GLY A 273 42.19 -15.53 13.47
C GLY A 273 43.47 -16.26 13.06
N ASN A 274 44.23 -16.78 14.01
CA ASN A 274 45.51 -17.46 13.76
C ASN A 274 45.37 -18.70 12.84
N THR A 275 44.26 -19.45 12.94
CA THR A 275 44.02 -20.64 12.12
C THR A 275 43.09 -20.37 10.95
N SER A 276 42.06 -19.55 11.16
CA SER A 276 41.06 -19.26 10.12
C SER A 276 41.51 -18.19 9.13
N THR A 277 42.48 -17.34 9.48
CA THR A 277 42.91 -16.14 8.75
C THR A 277 41.81 -15.08 8.52
N ASN A 278 40.58 -15.36 8.93
CA ASN A 278 39.48 -14.40 8.90
C ASN A 278 39.77 -13.22 9.83
N THR A 279 39.45 -12.02 9.35
CA THR A 279 39.54 -10.76 10.08
C THR A 279 38.16 -10.34 10.58
N ALA A 280 38.08 -9.87 11.82
CA ALA A 280 36.91 -9.22 12.41
C ALA A 280 37.24 -7.79 12.80
#